data_AF-A0A6L5DSM4-F1
#
_entry.id   AF-A0A6L5DSM4-F1
#
_cell.length_a   1.000
_cell.length_b   1.000
_cell.length_c   1.000
_cell.angle_alpha   90.00
_cell.angle_beta   90.00
_cell.angle_gamma   90.00
#
_symmetry.space_group_name_H-M   'P 1'
#
loop_
_entity.id
_entity.type
_entity.pdbx_description
1 polymer ?
#
loop_
_entity_poly.entity_id
_entity_poly.type
_entity_poly.pdbx_seq_one_letter_code
_entity_poly.pdbx_strand_id
1 'polypeptide(L)'
;MREICVPIPFTDDNQVAEVEVKFKDKKINVQYRLESFSWDVTDEMKAENDDQITENLLKIYKLKQLIADYDSDWELIQIFTPTESSKYIQVLFRKK
;
A
#
# COMPACT_ATOMS: atom_id res chain seq x y z
N MET A 1 -3.75 -15.17 -16.81
CA MET A 1 -3.28 -13.78 -16.69
C MET A 1 -1.92 -13.70 -17.38
N ARG A 2 -1.61 -12.65 -18.15
CA ARG A 2 -0.25 -12.46 -18.71
C ARG A 2 0.41 -11.37 -17.88
N GLU A 3 1.46 -11.71 -17.14
CA GLU A 3 2.09 -10.84 -16.15
C GLU A 3 3.59 -10.65 -16.45
N ILE A 4 4.12 -9.49 -16.04
CA ILE A 4 5.54 -9.18 -16.05
C ILE A 4 5.94 -8.93 -14.59
N CYS A 5 6.78 -9.80 -14.04
CA CYS A 5 7.27 -9.66 -12.67
C CYS A 5 8.64 -8.99 -12.70
N VAL A 6 8.69 -7.74 -12.26
CA VAL A 6 9.94 -6.98 -12.11
C VAL A 6 10.27 -6.93 -10.62
N PRO A 7 11.39 -7.52 -10.16
CA PRO A 7 11.79 -7.39 -8.77
C PRO A 7 12.18 -5.95 -8.50
N ILE A 8 11.57 -5.34 -7.48
CA ILE A 8 11.86 -3.98 -7.05
C ILE A 8 12.81 -4.08 -5.83
N PRO A 9 14.07 -3.60 -5.94
CA PRO A 9 15.02 -3.68 -4.83
C PRO A 9 14.75 -2.55 -3.83
N PHE A 10 13.70 -2.70 -3.02
CA PHE A 10 13.47 -1.79 -1.91
C PHE A 10 14.63 -1.87 -0.91
N THR A 11 15.15 -0.72 -0.51
CA THR A 11 16.21 -0.55 0.49
C THR A 11 15.68 0.03 1.79
N ASP A 12 14.46 0.55 1.81
CA ASP A 12 13.79 1.14 2.97
C ASP A 12 12.27 0.87 2.88
N ASP A 13 11.63 0.71 4.04
CA ASP A 13 10.21 0.43 4.16
C ASP A 13 9.31 1.62 3.81
N ASN A 14 9.84 2.84 3.66
CA ASN A 14 9.08 4.04 3.26
C ASN A 14 9.28 4.44 1.78
N GLN A 15 9.70 3.51 0.94
CA GLN A 15 9.95 3.78 -0.47
C GLN A 15 8.70 3.65 -1.34
N VAL A 16 8.66 4.50 -2.35
CA VAL A 16 7.64 4.50 -3.40
C VAL A 16 8.29 4.01 -4.68
N ALA A 17 7.65 3.05 -5.36
CA ALA A 17 8.07 2.63 -6.69
C ALA A 17 7.01 2.98 -7.73
N GLU A 18 7.41 3.61 -8.83
CA GLU A 18 6.55 3.93 -9.96
C GLU A 18 6.95 3.09 -11.19
N VAL A 19 5.96 2.54 -11.88
CA VAL A 19 6.15 1.74 -13.09
C VAL A 19 5.27 2.27 -14.21
N GLU A 20 5.89 2.59 -15.35
CA GLU A 20 5.20 3.02 -16.56
C GLU A 20 5.26 1.91 -17.63
N VAL A 21 4.09 1.43 -18.05
CA VAL A 21 3.97 0.39 -19.08
C VAL A 21 3.45 1.00 -20.38
N LYS A 22 4.29 0.97 -21.41
CA LYS A 22 3.94 1.44 -22.77
C LYS A 22 3.80 0.27 -23.73
N PHE A 23 2.70 0.25 -24.48
CA PHE A 23 2.50 -0.71 -25.55
C PHE A 23 3.00 -0.11 -26.87
N LYS A 24 3.95 -0.76 -27.55
CA LYS A 24 4.54 -0.19 -28.79
C LYS A 24 3.48 0.06 -29.87
N ASP A 25 2.52 -0.86 -29.99
CA ASP A 25 1.51 -0.85 -31.05
C ASP A 25 0.18 -0.19 -30.63
N LYS A 26 0.08 0.29 -29.38
CA LYS A 26 -1.12 0.98 -28.87
C LYS A 26 -0.71 2.25 -28.13
N LYS A 27 -1.40 3.37 -28.32
CA LYS A 27 -1.19 4.59 -27.51
C LYS A 27 -1.77 4.45 -26.09
N ILE A 28 -1.48 3.32 -25.43
CA ILE A 28 -1.89 3.04 -24.06
C ILE A 28 -0.63 3.16 -23.22
N ASN A 29 -0.71 4.05 -22.24
CA ASN A 29 0.27 4.20 -21.18
C ASN A 29 -0.45 3.90 -19.88
N VAL A 30 0.07 2.97 -19.10
CA VAL A 30 -0.47 2.64 -17.78
C VAL A 30 0.59 2.94 -16.74
N GLN A 31 0.22 3.73 -15.73
CA GLN A 31 1.08 4.09 -14.62
C GLN A 31 0.61 3.38 -13.36
N TYR A 32 1.55 2.70 -12.71
CA TYR A 32 1.35 2.03 -11.44
C TYR A 32 2.25 2.66 -10.39
N ARG A 33 1.77 2.71 -9.15
CA ARG A 33 2.55 3.15 -8.01
C ARG A 33 2.38 2.17 -6.87
N LEU A 34 3.50 1.66 -6.37
CA LEU A 34 3.57 0.86 -5.16
C LEU A 34 3.99 1.79 -4.02
N GLU A 35 3.04 2.07 -3.13
CA GLU A 35 3.23 2.89 -1.95
C GLU A 35 3.43 2.02 -0.72
N SER A 36 4.18 2.52 0.25
CA SER A 36 4.37 1.88 1.54
C SER A 36 3.97 2.82 2.66
N PHE A 37 2.99 2.41 3.45
CA PHE A 37 2.39 3.25 4.47
C PHE A 37 2.67 2.74 5.87
N SER A 38 3.08 3.65 6.76
CA SER A 38 3.13 3.34 8.18
C SER A 38 1.71 3.18 8.70
N TRP A 39 1.38 1.97 9.10
CA TRP A 39 0.08 1.64 9.69
C TRP A 39 0.19 1.15 11.13
N ASP A 40 1.40 1.21 11.69
CA ASP A 40 1.69 0.78 13.05
C ASP A 40 0.87 1.60 14.06
N VAL A 41 0.49 0.97 15.16
CA VAL A 41 -0.31 1.59 16.22
C VAL A 41 0.65 1.92 17.34
N THR A 42 0.97 3.20 17.50
CA THR A 42 1.85 3.70 18.57
C THR A 42 1.26 3.39 19.94
N ASP A 43 2.12 3.24 20.94
CA ASP A 43 1.72 2.92 22.33
C ASP A 43 0.71 3.94 22.91
N GLU A 44 0.64 5.16 22.38
CA GLU A 44 -0.34 6.19 22.76
C GLU A 44 -1.80 5.83 22.44
N MET A 45 -2.02 4.92 21.48
CA MET A 45 -3.36 4.43 21.11
C MET A 45 -3.71 3.07 21.73
N LYS A 46 -2.75 2.44 22.44
CA LYS A 46 -3.05 1.27 23.25
C LYS A 46 -3.78 1.76 24.49
N ALA A 47 -5.10 1.65 24.48
CA ALA A 47 -5.87 1.68 25.72
C ALA A 47 -5.25 0.66 26.70
N GLU A 48 -5.39 0.88 28.00
CA GLU A 48 -4.79 0.06 29.08
C GLU A 48 -5.09 -1.46 29.01
N ASN A 49 -5.86 -1.92 28.02
CA ASN A 49 -6.07 -3.33 27.70
C ASN A 49 -5.36 -3.69 26.39
N ASP A 50 -4.33 -4.53 26.52
CA ASP A 50 -3.51 -5.14 25.48
C ASP A 50 -4.31 -6.20 24.67
N ASP A 51 -5.42 -5.79 24.06
CA ASP A 51 -6.27 -6.66 23.24
C ASP A 51 -5.88 -6.56 21.76
N GLN A 52 -5.32 -7.64 21.24
CA GLN A 52 -4.90 -7.80 19.84
C GLN A 52 -6.03 -7.53 18.83
N ILE A 53 -7.29 -7.79 19.21
CA ILE A 53 -8.45 -7.49 18.35
C ILE A 53 -8.58 -5.98 18.15
N THR A 54 -8.38 -5.20 19.22
CA THR A 54 -8.48 -3.74 19.19
C THR A 54 -7.36 -3.13 18.33
N GLU A 55 -6.13 -3.64 18.44
CA GLU A 55 -5.00 -3.21 17.60
C GLU A 55 -5.26 -3.45 16.10
N ASN A 56 -5.74 -4.65 15.74
CA ASN A 56 -6.04 -4.98 14.35
C ASN A 56 -7.14 -4.08 13.76
N LEU A 57 -8.18 -3.78 14.56
CA LEU A 57 -9.24 -2.86 14.14
C LEU A 57 -8.71 -1.44 13.91
N LEU A 58 -7.79 -0.96 14.75
CA LEU A 58 -7.14 0.34 14.57
C LEU A 58 -6.27 0.39 13.30
N LYS A 59 -5.50 -0.66 13.01
CA LYS A 59 -4.71 -0.79 11.76
C LYS A 59 -5.62 -0.73 10.53
N ILE A 60 -6.73 -1.47 10.55
CA ILE A 60 -7.73 -1.46 9.46
C ILE A 60 -8.35 -0.07 9.31
N TYR A 61 -8.66 0.61 10.41
CA TYR A 61 -9.22 1.95 10.38
C TYR A 61 -8.24 2.97 9.76
N LYS A 62 -6.98 3.00 10.21
CA LYS A 62 -5.92 3.83 9.63
C LYS A 62 -5.77 3.59 8.13
N LEU A 63 -5.72 2.32 7.70
CA LEU A 63 -5.60 1.96 6.29
C LEU A 63 -6.78 2.47 5.46
N LYS A 64 -8.01 2.35 5.98
CA LYS A 64 -9.20 2.88 5.31
C LYS A 64 -9.16 4.39 5.15
N GLN A 65 -8.76 5.12 6.20
CA GLN A 65 -8.61 6.58 6.12
C GLN A 65 -7.55 6.95 5.09
N LEU A 66 -6.40 6.30 5.14
CA LEU A 66 -5.30 6.57 4.22
C LEU A 66 -5.72 6.37 2.76
N ILE A 67 -6.39 5.26 2.45
CA ILE A 67 -6.90 4.99 1.10
C ILE A 67 -7.95 6.03 0.69
N ALA A 68 -8.81 6.46 1.61
CA ALA A 68 -9.85 7.46 1.32
C ALA A 68 -9.27 8.87 1.08
N ASP A 69 -8.19 9.21 1.78
CA ASP A 69 -7.50 10.50 1.68
C ASP A 69 -6.45 10.52 0.55
N TYR A 70 -6.24 9.37 -0.11
CA TYR A 70 -5.29 9.25 -1.21
C TYR A 70 -5.74 9.99 -2.47
N ASP A 71 -4.81 10.26 -3.39
CA ASP A 71 -5.05 11.01 -4.62
C ASP A 71 -6.16 10.38 -5.47
N SER A 72 -7.19 11.19 -5.77
CA SER A 72 -8.37 10.77 -6.52
C SER A 72 -8.10 10.38 -7.97
N ASP A 73 -6.95 10.76 -8.55
CA ASP A 73 -6.55 10.36 -9.90
C ASP A 73 -5.99 8.93 -9.95
N TRP A 74 -5.85 8.28 -8.78
CA TRP A 74 -5.37 6.92 -8.64
C TRP A 74 -6.50 6.00 -8.17
N GLU A 75 -6.51 4.77 -8.68
CA GLU A 75 -7.39 3.71 -8.22
C GLU A 75 -6.60 2.67 -7.43
N LEU A 76 -7.19 2.19 -6.32
CA LEU A 76 -6.66 1.08 -5.56
C LEU A 76 -6.77 -0.23 -6.37
N ILE A 77 -5.65 -0.90 -6.58
CA ILE A 77 -5.58 -2.19 -7.26
C ILE A 77 -5.45 -3.33 -6.25
N GLN A 78 -4.51 -3.23 -5.33
CA GLN A 78 -4.18 -4.32 -4.42
C GLN A 78 -3.60 -3.80 -3.10
N ILE A 79 -4.00 -4.44 -2.01
CA ILE A 79 -3.36 -4.30 -0.70
C ILE A 79 -2.57 -5.60 -0.49
N PHE A 80 -1.28 -5.50 -0.22
CA PHE A 80 -0.44 -6.68 0.03
C PHE A 80 -0.61 -7.16 1.46
N THR A 81 -0.51 -8.48 1.65
CA THR A 81 -0.53 -9.09 2.99
C THR A 81 0.76 -8.71 3.72
N PRO A 82 0.67 -7.96 4.83
CA PRO A 82 1.83 -7.64 5.65
C PRO A 82 2.26 -8.87 6.46
N THR A 83 3.54 -8.96 6.79
CA THR A 83 4.04 -9.94 7.76
C THR A 83 3.61 -9.56 9.19
N GLU A 84 3.61 -10.52 10.12
CA GLU A 84 3.15 -10.29 11.51
C GLU A 84 3.88 -9.14 12.22
N SER A 85 5.15 -8.90 11.88
CA SER A 85 5.98 -7.84 12.45
C SER A 85 6.08 -6.57 11.58
N SER A 86 5.26 -6.46 10.52
CA SER A 86 5.37 -5.36 9.56
C SER A 86 4.81 -4.05 10.12
N LYS A 87 5.66 -3.04 10.22
CA LYS A 87 5.28 -1.65 10.57
C LYS A 87 4.68 -0.88 9.42
N TYR A 88 4.80 -1.44 8.22
CA TYR A 88 4.32 -0.84 6.98
C TYR A 88 3.41 -1.80 6.23
N ILE A 89 2.50 -1.23 5.45
CA ILE A 89 1.68 -1.98 4.51
C ILE A 89 1.88 -1.42 3.10
N GLN A 90 2.06 -2.34 2.16
CA GLN A 90 2.23 -2.01 0.76
C GLN A 90 0.89 -1.98 0.05
N VAL A 91 0.67 -0.96 -0.77
CA VAL A 91 -0.56 -0.76 -1.53
C VAL A 91 -0.22 -0.37 -2.95
N LEU A 92 -0.77 -1.12 -3.90
CA LEU A 92 -0.64 -0.86 -5.34
C LEU A 92 -1.79 -0.01 -5.83
N PHE A 93 -1.45 1.10 -6.46
CA PHE A 93 -2.36 1.98 -7.16
C PHE A 93 -2.08 1.97 -8.66
N ARG A 94 -3.11 2.27 -9.45
CA ARG A 94 -2.99 2.56 -10.89
C ARG A 94 -3.59 3.91 -11.18
N LYS A 95 -2.93 4.72 -12.00
CA LYS A 95 -3.51 5.97 -12.47
C LYS A 95 -4.74 5.69 -13.36
N LYS A 96 -5.80 6.48 -13.19
CA LYS A 96 -7.04 6.38 -13.96
C LYS A 96 -6.83 6.69 -15.45
#